data_AF-A0AAE0ZID2-F1
#
_entry.id   AF-A0AAE0ZID2-F1
#
_cell.length_a   1.000
_cell.length_b   1.000
_cell.length_c   1.000
_cell.angle_alpha   90.00
_cell.angle_beta   90.00
_cell.angle_gamma   90.00
#
_symmetry.space_group_name_H-M   'P 1'
#
loop_
_entity.id
_entity.type
_entity.pdbx_description
1 polymer ?
#
loop_
_entity_poly.entity_id
_entity_poly.type
_entity_poly.pdbx_seq_one_letter_code
_entity_poly.pdbx_strand_id
1 'polypeptide(L)'
;MPDMESLDVEIPSSHDNSETKKKELAAMKERIYEDTMHKLEVESQIFKDIVMGNFTDSYRNLTIKHLLAYHWLLKRIARLVKQATNTSDSRGILICDVPEKQRVIRADHNKWFVSEQEYPFRFYPPWCKGYGVFMTRDVVRKLYTASTDMRNFWIDDVYVTGILAWRAGIKVRNFRHKYSTITHRKFEPNDIHSMFVMTKFAKNRSHRAYWNAMVSAQENL
;
A
#
# COMPACT_ATOMS: atom_id res chain seq x y z
N MET A 1 -12.33 4.99 4.20
CA MET A 1 -13.15 4.02 4.93
C MET A 1 -12.28 2.82 5.27
N PRO A 2 -11.50 2.86 6.35
CA PRO A 2 -10.95 1.62 6.90
C PRO A 2 -12.09 0.61 7.08
N ASP A 3 -11.85 -0.66 6.77
CA ASP A 3 -12.84 -1.73 6.87
C ASP A 3 -13.53 -1.69 8.24
N MET A 4 -14.84 -1.45 8.22
CA MET A 4 -15.71 -1.31 9.39
C MET A 4 -16.06 -2.65 10.04
N GLU A 5 -15.40 -3.74 9.64
CA GLU A 5 -15.70 -5.12 10.01
C GLU A 5 -14.85 -5.68 11.15
N SER A 6 -13.89 -4.91 11.72
CA SER A 6 -12.97 -5.42 12.75
C SER A 6 -13.06 -4.72 14.12
N LEU A 7 -14.25 -4.23 14.51
CA LEU A 7 -14.49 -3.76 15.88
C LEU A 7 -15.42 -4.77 16.57
N ASP A 8 -14.80 -5.76 17.23
CA ASP A 8 -15.50 -6.71 18.09
C ASP A 8 -16.01 -5.98 19.35
N VAL A 9 -17.32 -5.77 19.44
CA VAL A 9 -17.99 -5.24 20.64
C VAL A 9 -19.12 -6.21 21.02
N GLU A 10 -18.98 -6.86 22.18
CA GLU A 10 -19.99 -7.76 22.75
C GLU A 10 -21.29 -7.01 23.10
N ILE A 11 -22.43 -7.60 22.74
CA ILE A 11 -23.77 -7.01 22.89
C ILE A 11 -24.52 -7.70 24.05
N PRO A 12 -25.06 -6.96 25.05
CA PRO A 12 -26.00 -7.52 26.01
C PRO A 12 -27.41 -7.64 25.41
N SER A 13 -28.07 -8.78 25.61
CA SER A 13 -29.40 -9.06 25.09
C SER A 13 -30.52 -8.42 25.92
N SER A 14 -31.37 -7.62 25.29
CA SER A 14 -32.79 -7.48 25.66
C SER A 14 -33.63 -6.92 24.51
N HIS A 15 -34.87 -7.42 24.44
CA HIS A 15 -35.90 -7.14 23.45
C HIS A 15 -36.51 -5.74 23.63
N ASP A 16 -36.03 -4.74 22.88
CA ASP A 16 -36.84 -3.71 22.21
C ASP A 16 -36.00 -2.95 21.16
N ASN A 17 -36.64 -2.72 20.01
CA ASN A 17 -36.31 -1.86 18.88
C ASN A 17 -34.93 -1.98 18.16
N SER A 18 -34.83 -2.95 17.24
CA SER A 18 -33.66 -3.12 16.36
C SER A 18 -33.37 -1.87 15.50
N GLU A 19 -34.37 -1.04 15.25
CA GLU A 19 -34.25 0.14 14.41
C GLU A 19 -33.72 1.35 15.19
N THR A 20 -34.12 1.50 16.46
CA THR A 20 -33.53 2.50 17.36
C THR A 20 -32.05 2.21 17.60
N LYS A 21 -31.68 0.94 17.87
CA LYS A 21 -30.26 0.55 18.03
C LYS A 21 -29.43 0.82 16.76
N LYS A 22 -30.00 0.60 15.56
CA LYS A 22 -29.34 0.94 14.29
C LYS A 22 -29.14 2.45 14.10
N LYS A 23 -30.14 3.26 14.47
CA LYS A 23 -30.05 4.73 14.41
C LYS A 23 -29.01 5.28 15.39
N GLU A 24 -28.96 4.75 16.60
CA GLU A 24 -27.94 5.11 17.60
C GLU A 24 -26.54 4.73 17.15
N LEU A 25 -26.37 3.54 16.60
CA LEU A 25 -25.10 3.08 16.03
C LEU A 25 -24.64 3.96 14.86
N ALA A 26 -25.56 4.34 13.96
CA ALA A 26 -25.25 5.24 12.85
C ALA A 26 -24.81 6.62 13.34
N ALA A 27 -25.56 7.21 14.30
CA ALA A 27 -25.20 8.49 14.89
C ALA A 27 -23.86 8.44 15.65
N MET A 28 -23.55 7.31 16.30
CA MET A 28 -22.26 7.11 16.96
C MET A 28 -21.11 7.03 15.94
N LYS A 29 -21.29 6.26 14.85
CA LYS A 29 -20.29 6.17 13.77
C LYS A 29 -20.02 7.53 13.13
N GLU A 30 -21.05 8.33 12.93
CA GLU A 30 -20.92 9.68 12.37
C GLU A 30 -20.10 10.59 13.30
N ARG A 31 -20.39 10.58 14.61
CA ARG A 31 -19.61 11.36 15.59
C ARG A 31 -18.14 10.95 15.64
N ILE A 32 -17.86 9.64 15.59
CA ILE A 32 -16.48 9.13 15.57
C ILE A 32 -15.78 9.58 14.29
N TYR A 33 -16.48 9.56 13.16
CA TYR A 33 -15.94 10.01 11.88
C TYR A 33 -15.56 11.50 11.93
N GLU A 34 -16.47 12.36 12.38
CA GLU A 34 -16.24 13.80 12.50
C GLU A 34 -15.06 14.12 13.43
N ASP A 35 -14.99 13.51 14.62
CA ASP A 35 -13.87 13.71 15.56
C ASP A 35 -12.53 13.22 14.96
N THR A 36 -12.55 12.10 14.24
CA THR A 36 -11.36 11.58 13.56
C THR A 36 -10.91 12.51 12.44
N MET A 37 -11.84 13.03 11.62
CA MET A 37 -11.52 13.98 10.55
C MET A 37 -10.94 15.27 11.10
N HIS A 38 -11.52 15.81 12.18
CA HIS A 38 -10.98 17.00 12.84
C HIS A 38 -9.55 16.79 13.35
N LYS A 39 -9.26 15.65 13.97
CA LYS A 39 -7.89 15.30 14.41
C LYS A 39 -6.91 15.22 13.24
N LEU A 40 -7.31 14.61 12.13
CA LEU A 40 -6.49 14.52 10.92
C LEU A 40 -6.23 15.89 10.30
N GLU A 41 -7.20 16.81 10.33
CA GLU A 41 -7.01 18.18 9.86
C GLU A 41 -6.00 18.93 10.72
N VAL A 42 -6.11 18.83 12.05
CA VAL A 42 -5.15 19.43 12.99
C VAL A 42 -3.75 18.85 12.78
N GLU A 43 -3.60 17.53 12.68
CA GLU A 43 -2.33 16.87 12.38
C GLU A 43 -1.74 17.34 11.04
N SER A 44 -2.57 17.36 9.99
CA SER A 44 -2.16 17.83 8.65
C SER A 44 -1.70 19.29 8.69
N GLN A 45 -2.34 20.13 9.50
CA GLN A 45 -1.94 21.53 9.67
C GLN A 45 -0.57 21.67 10.32
N ILE A 46 -0.20 20.76 11.22
CA ILE A 46 1.06 20.78 11.95
C ILE A 46 2.20 20.16 11.12
N PHE A 47 2.02 18.93 10.61
CA PHE A 47 3.12 18.15 10.03
C PHE A 47 3.23 18.25 8.50
N LYS A 48 2.17 18.67 7.80
CA LYS A 48 2.16 18.90 6.34
C LYS A 48 2.58 17.69 5.49
N ASP A 49 2.37 16.48 6.00
CA ASP A 49 2.77 15.20 5.41
C ASP A 49 1.59 14.30 5.02
N ILE A 50 0.35 14.76 5.25
CA ILE A 50 -0.87 14.02 4.91
C ILE A 50 -1.34 14.32 3.48
N VAL A 51 -1.58 13.25 2.71
CA VAL A 51 -2.31 13.29 1.44
C VAL A 51 -3.61 12.52 1.62
N MET A 52 -4.74 13.22 1.51
CA MET A 52 -6.07 12.65 1.67
C MET A 52 -6.83 12.69 0.35
N GLY A 53 -7.51 11.59 0.02
CA GLY A 53 -8.39 11.50 -1.14
C GLY A 53 -9.82 11.16 -0.73
N ASN A 54 -10.79 11.60 -1.52
CA ASN A 54 -12.20 11.33 -1.28
C ASN A 54 -12.60 9.94 -1.81
N PHE A 55 -12.26 8.88 -1.08
CA PHE A 55 -12.67 7.51 -1.40
C PHE A 55 -12.72 6.59 -0.16
N THR A 56 -13.45 5.51 -0.29
CA THR A 56 -13.54 4.42 0.68
C THR A 56 -12.24 3.61 0.71
N ASP A 57 -11.36 3.87 1.68
CA ASP A 57 -10.14 3.06 1.97
C ASP A 57 -10.36 1.57 2.37
N SER A 58 -10.87 0.75 1.46
CA SER A 58 -10.99 -0.71 1.63
C SER A 58 -9.97 -1.47 0.78
N TYR A 59 -9.78 -2.78 1.03
CA TYR A 59 -8.90 -3.63 0.20
C TYR A 59 -9.23 -3.56 -1.29
N ARG A 60 -10.52 -3.48 -1.63
CA ARG A 60 -10.98 -3.39 -3.02
C ARG A 60 -10.61 -2.06 -3.70
N ASN A 61 -10.32 -1.03 -2.91
CA ASN A 61 -9.98 0.32 -3.35
C ASN A 61 -8.50 0.69 -3.14
N LEU A 62 -7.65 -0.25 -2.74
CA LEU A 62 -6.20 -0.02 -2.61
C LEU A 62 -5.60 0.53 -3.91
N THR A 63 -6.08 0.07 -5.05
CA THR A 63 -5.64 0.59 -6.36
C THR A 63 -5.91 2.08 -6.52
N ILE A 64 -7.05 2.58 -6.02
CA ILE A 64 -7.36 4.02 -6.05
C ILE A 64 -6.35 4.78 -5.17
N LYS A 65 -6.05 4.25 -3.98
CA LYS A 65 -5.05 4.80 -3.06
C LYS A 65 -3.65 4.84 -3.69
N HIS A 66 -3.25 3.77 -4.36
CA HIS A 66 -1.96 3.66 -5.07
C HIS A 66 -1.88 4.71 -6.20
N LEU A 67 -2.90 4.78 -7.05
CA LEU A 67 -2.92 5.75 -8.16
C LEU A 67 -3.04 7.19 -7.67
N LEU A 68 -3.70 7.45 -6.54
CA LEU A 68 -3.70 8.75 -5.90
C LEU A 68 -2.30 9.16 -5.46
N ALA A 69 -1.52 8.24 -4.86
CA ALA A 69 -0.14 8.51 -4.49
C ALA A 69 0.71 8.86 -5.73
N TYR A 70 0.52 8.15 -6.85
CA TYR A 70 1.19 8.46 -8.11
C TYR A 70 0.78 9.83 -8.66
N HIS A 71 -0.51 10.14 -8.69
CA HIS A 71 -1.02 11.43 -9.12
C HIS A 71 -0.41 12.58 -8.31
N TRP A 72 -0.46 12.44 -6.97
CA TRP A 72 0.09 13.44 -6.06
C TRP A 72 1.59 13.63 -6.26
N LEU A 73 2.35 12.54 -6.36
CA LEU A 73 3.80 12.55 -6.57
C LEU A 73 4.15 13.27 -7.88
N LEU A 74 3.49 12.91 -8.98
CA LEU A 74 3.73 13.51 -10.30
C LEU A 74 3.40 15.01 -10.28
N LYS A 75 2.31 15.40 -9.64
CA LYS A 75 1.91 16.81 -9.51
C LYS A 75 2.87 17.60 -8.62
N ARG A 76 3.34 17.03 -7.51
CA ARG A 76 4.30 17.66 -6.60
C ARG A 76 5.66 17.84 -7.26
N ILE A 77 6.20 16.79 -7.88
CA ILE A 77 7.49 16.86 -8.56
C ILE A 77 7.42 17.81 -9.76
N ALA A 78 6.33 17.84 -10.53
CA ALA A 78 6.19 18.78 -11.64
C ALA A 78 6.31 20.25 -11.19
N ARG A 79 5.86 20.58 -9.97
CA ARG A 79 6.06 21.92 -9.38
C ARG A 79 7.52 22.17 -9.01
N LEU A 80 8.21 21.18 -8.45
CA LEU A 80 9.62 21.29 -8.02
C LEU A 80 10.60 21.32 -9.20
N VAL A 81 10.39 20.50 -10.22
CA VAL A 81 11.31 20.36 -11.38
C VAL A 81 11.19 21.51 -12.37
N LYS A 82 10.10 22.29 -12.35
CA LYS A 82 10.09 23.61 -12.98
C LYS A 82 11.22 24.53 -12.45
N GLN A 83 11.80 24.22 -11.28
CA GLN A 83 12.90 24.97 -10.66
C GLN A 83 14.28 24.32 -10.80
N ALA A 84 14.41 23.11 -11.36
CA ALA A 84 15.70 22.42 -11.47
C ALA A 84 15.76 21.55 -12.74
N THR A 85 16.76 21.78 -13.60
CA THR A 85 17.01 20.95 -14.79
C THR A 85 18.36 20.24 -14.73
N ASN A 86 18.41 19.13 -15.46
CA ASN A 86 19.57 18.31 -15.82
C ASN A 86 20.23 17.48 -14.71
N THR A 87 19.61 16.34 -14.41
CA THR A 87 20.37 15.18 -13.95
C THR A 87 20.24 14.04 -14.95
N SER A 88 21.38 13.40 -15.22
CA SER A 88 21.52 12.13 -15.94
C SER A 88 20.87 11.02 -15.13
N ASP A 89 19.54 10.99 -15.13
CA ASP A 89 18.78 10.07 -14.30
C ASP A 89 18.61 8.73 -15.03
N SER A 90 18.91 7.63 -14.34
CA SER A 90 18.60 6.29 -14.85
C SER A 90 17.10 6.22 -15.12
N ARG A 91 16.67 5.81 -16.32
CA ARG A 91 15.25 5.73 -16.71
C ARG A 91 14.78 4.29 -16.80
N GLY A 92 13.47 4.08 -16.71
CA GLY A 92 12.87 2.76 -16.90
C GLY A 92 13.20 1.74 -15.81
N ILE A 93 13.47 2.20 -14.59
CA ILE A 93 13.72 1.30 -13.45
C ILE A 93 12.37 0.93 -12.81
N LEU A 94 12.13 -0.37 -12.73
CA LEU A 94 11.10 -0.99 -11.89
C LEU A 94 11.72 -2.25 -11.28
N ILE A 95 12.17 -2.18 -10.03
CA ILE A 95 12.91 -3.24 -9.33
C ILE A 95 12.22 -3.56 -8.00
N CYS A 96 12.04 -4.85 -7.70
CA CYS A 96 11.33 -5.33 -6.51
C CYS A 96 11.54 -6.84 -6.29
N ASP A 97 10.90 -7.41 -5.26
CA ASP A 97 10.77 -8.86 -5.14
C ASP A 97 9.62 -9.33 -6.04
N VAL A 98 9.95 -10.21 -6.99
CA VAL A 98 9.00 -10.75 -7.95
C VAL A 98 8.68 -12.19 -7.54
N PRO A 99 7.43 -12.52 -7.21
CA PRO A 99 7.07 -13.89 -6.84
C PRO A 99 7.25 -14.83 -8.03
N GLU A 100 7.52 -16.10 -7.73
CA GLU A 100 7.47 -17.16 -8.75
C GLU A 100 6.06 -17.25 -9.33
N LYS A 101 5.99 -17.46 -10.65
CA LYS A 101 4.78 -17.50 -11.51
C LYS A 101 3.46 -17.72 -10.75
N GLN A 102 2.89 -16.61 -10.25
CA GLN A 102 1.74 -16.66 -9.35
C GLN A 102 0.46 -17.02 -10.10
N ARG A 103 -0.19 -18.12 -9.67
CA ARG A 103 -1.51 -18.50 -10.16
C ARG A 103 -2.58 -17.63 -9.53
N VAL A 104 -3.58 -17.25 -10.32
CA VAL A 104 -4.75 -16.51 -9.83
C VAL A 104 -5.56 -17.41 -8.90
N ILE A 105 -5.95 -16.86 -7.75
CA ILE A 105 -6.70 -17.60 -6.74
C ILE A 105 -8.18 -17.57 -7.12
N ARG A 106 -8.76 -18.76 -7.35
CA ARG A 106 -10.15 -18.96 -7.76
C ARG A 106 -11.04 -19.58 -6.67
N ALA A 107 -10.51 -19.71 -5.47
CA ALA A 107 -11.26 -20.17 -4.30
C ALA A 107 -11.96 -18.96 -3.65
N ASP A 108 -13.30 -18.95 -3.65
CA ASP A 108 -14.16 -17.84 -3.20
C ASP A 108 -13.99 -17.45 -1.72
N HIS A 109 -13.68 -18.40 -0.85
CA HIS A 109 -13.39 -18.19 0.56
C HIS A 109 -12.00 -17.56 0.81
N ASN A 110 -11.16 -17.43 -0.23
CA ASN A 110 -9.87 -16.79 -0.09
C ASN A 110 -10.02 -15.26 -0.19
N LYS A 111 -9.40 -14.53 0.74
CA LYS A 111 -9.35 -13.06 0.71
C LYS A 111 -8.92 -12.50 -0.64
N TRP A 112 -8.02 -13.19 -1.35
CA TRP A 112 -7.47 -12.81 -2.65
C TRP A 112 -8.17 -13.48 -3.84
N PHE A 113 -9.41 -13.93 -3.65
CA PHE A 113 -10.25 -14.47 -4.72
C PHE A 113 -10.44 -13.47 -5.86
N VAL A 114 -10.27 -13.95 -7.08
CA VAL A 114 -10.52 -13.22 -8.31
C VAL A 114 -11.34 -14.09 -9.24
N SER A 115 -12.47 -13.57 -9.71
CA SER A 115 -13.34 -14.27 -10.67
C SER A 115 -12.76 -14.27 -12.09
N GLU A 116 -13.20 -15.21 -12.93
CA GLU A 116 -12.76 -15.24 -14.34
C GLU A 116 -13.24 -14.00 -15.11
N GLN A 117 -14.38 -13.42 -14.71
CA GLN A 117 -14.87 -12.16 -15.29
C GLN A 117 -13.97 -10.96 -14.93
N GLU A 118 -13.40 -10.94 -13.73
CA GLU A 118 -12.46 -9.88 -13.32
C GLU A 118 -11.10 -10.03 -14.00
N TYR A 119 -10.62 -11.26 -14.16
CA TYR A 119 -9.35 -11.55 -14.81
C TYR A 119 -9.40 -12.92 -15.47
N PRO A 120 -9.37 -13.03 -16.82
CA PRO A 120 -9.61 -14.31 -17.50
C PRO A 120 -8.37 -15.23 -17.54
N PHE A 121 -7.16 -14.71 -17.33
CA PHE A 121 -5.94 -15.51 -17.43
C PHE A 121 -5.67 -16.33 -16.18
N ARG A 122 -4.93 -17.45 -16.33
CA ARG A 122 -4.61 -18.36 -15.23
C ARG A 122 -3.49 -17.87 -14.32
N PHE A 123 -2.63 -16.98 -14.82
CA PHE A 123 -1.44 -16.47 -14.13
C PHE A 123 -1.37 -14.96 -14.26
N TYR A 124 -0.90 -14.29 -13.22
CA TYR A 124 -0.56 -12.87 -13.30
C TYR A 124 0.73 -12.67 -14.12
N PRO A 125 0.90 -11.52 -14.81
CA PRO A 125 2.20 -11.12 -15.35
C PRO A 125 3.20 -10.94 -14.20
N PRO A 126 4.53 -10.90 -14.44
CA PRO A 126 5.50 -10.53 -13.41
C PRO A 126 5.09 -9.23 -12.71
N TRP A 127 5.08 -9.22 -11.38
CA TRP A 127 4.62 -8.11 -10.54
C TRP A 127 5.47 -8.03 -9.27
N CYS A 128 5.38 -6.92 -8.55
CA CYS A 128 6.15 -6.65 -7.33
C CYS A 128 5.35 -6.94 -6.08
N LYS A 129 5.91 -7.68 -5.12
CA LYS A 129 5.30 -7.80 -3.78
C LYS A 129 5.22 -6.42 -3.10
N GLY A 130 4.08 -6.09 -2.49
CA GLY A 130 3.74 -4.74 -2.03
C GLY A 130 4.48 -4.18 -0.83
N TYR A 131 5.47 -4.88 -0.28
CA TYR A 131 6.25 -4.35 0.84
C TYR A 131 7.39 -3.42 0.41
N GLY A 132 7.73 -3.39 -0.89
CA GLY A 132 8.82 -2.55 -1.37
C GLY A 132 9.01 -2.60 -2.88
N VAL A 133 8.93 -1.42 -3.52
CA VAL A 133 9.15 -1.25 -4.95
C VAL A 133 10.01 -0.02 -5.21
N PHE A 134 11.08 -0.19 -5.97
CA PHE A 134 11.91 0.90 -6.46
C PHE A 134 11.55 1.21 -7.90
N MET A 135 11.23 2.47 -8.17
CA MET A 135 10.90 2.92 -9.51
C MET A 135 11.36 4.33 -9.80
N THR A 136 11.76 4.56 -11.04
CA THR A 136 12.09 5.91 -11.50
C THR A 136 10.81 6.68 -11.84
N ARG A 137 10.89 8.01 -11.77
CA ARG A 137 9.73 8.89 -12.00
C ARG A 137 9.09 8.69 -13.38
N ASP A 138 9.87 8.35 -14.40
CA ASP A 138 9.34 8.07 -15.74
C ASP A 138 8.49 6.80 -15.77
N VAL A 139 8.84 5.78 -14.97
CA VAL A 139 8.02 4.58 -14.79
C VAL A 139 6.71 4.93 -14.08
N VAL A 140 6.75 5.67 -12.96
CA VAL A 140 5.54 6.14 -12.26
C VAL A 140 4.58 6.82 -13.24
N ARG A 141 5.10 7.72 -14.08
CA ARG A 141 4.29 8.44 -15.08
C ARG A 141 3.68 7.50 -16.12
N LYS A 142 4.47 6.56 -16.66
CA LYS A 142 3.99 5.58 -17.64
C LYS A 142 2.90 4.68 -17.06
N LEU A 143 3.08 4.20 -15.82
CA LEU A 143 2.07 3.39 -15.12
C LEU A 143 0.78 4.18 -14.87
N TYR A 144 0.89 5.40 -14.35
CA TYR A 144 -0.27 6.26 -14.13
C TYR A 144 -1.02 6.58 -15.43
N THR A 145 -0.29 6.85 -16.52
CA THR A 145 -0.89 7.10 -17.84
C THR A 145 -1.57 5.83 -18.38
N ALA A 146 -0.94 4.66 -18.23
CA ALA A 146 -1.55 3.39 -18.63
C ALA A 146 -2.84 3.06 -17.85
N SER A 147 -2.99 3.57 -16.62
CA SER A 147 -4.19 3.35 -15.81
C SER A 147 -5.43 4.13 -16.28
N THR A 148 -5.27 5.22 -17.04
CA THR A 148 -6.43 6.05 -17.43
C THR A 148 -7.35 5.34 -18.42
N ASP A 149 -6.78 4.43 -19.21
CA ASP A 149 -7.44 3.76 -20.32
C ASP A 149 -7.69 2.27 -20.03
N MET A 150 -7.58 1.85 -18.77
CA MET A 150 -7.83 0.48 -18.35
C MET A 150 -8.85 0.38 -17.22
N ARG A 151 -9.61 -0.72 -17.25
CA ARG A 151 -10.48 -1.08 -16.13
C ARG A 151 -9.61 -1.38 -14.90
N ASN A 152 -9.97 -0.76 -13.78
CA ASN A 152 -9.32 -1.00 -12.49
C ASN A 152 -9.41 -2.47 -12.10
N PHE A 153 -8.30 -3.00 -11.56
CA PHE A 153 -8.21 -4.30 -10.93
C PHE A 153 -7.80 -4.10 -9.48
N TRP A 154 -8.47 -4.76 -8.54
CA TRP A 154 -8.46 -4.34 -7.14
C TRP A 154 -7.18 -4.68 -6.37
N ILE A 155 -6.45 -5.72 -6.79
CA ILE A 155 -5.14 -6.07 -6.23
C ILE A 155 -4.11 -5.09 -6.80
N ASP A 156 -3.80 -4.05 -6.04
CA ASP A 156 -3.01 -2.89 -6.45
C ASP A 156 -1.59 -3.25 -6.91
N ASP A 157 -0.88 -4.10 -6.18
CA ASP A 157 0.45 -4.56 -6.57
C ASP A 157 0.45 -5.23 -7.94
N VAL A 158 -0.48 -6.18 -8.14
CA VAL A 158 -0.64 -6.93 -9.38
C VAL A 158 -1.08 -6.00 -10.51
N TYR A 159 -2.03 -5.10 -10.26
CA TYR A 159 -2.52 -4.16 -11.25
C TYR A 159 -1.43 -3.19 -11.68
N VAL A 160 -0.86 -2.45 -10.72
CA VAL A 160 0.02 -1.31 -11.01
C VAL A 160 1.41 -1.77 -11.45
N THR A 161 2.01 -2.74 -10.76
CA THR A 161 3.37 -3.17 -11.08
C THR A 161 3.44 -4.37 -12.02
N GLY A 162 2.30 -5.03 -12.27
CA GLY A 162 2.19 -6.16 -13.20
C GLY A 162 1.45 -5.80 -14.48
N ILE A 163 0.13 -5.67 -14.41
CA ILE A 163 -0.73 -5.51 -15.60
C ILE A 163 -0.42 -4.20 -16.33
N LEU A 164 -0.35 -3.06 -15.61
CA LEU A 164 0.00 -1.77 -16.19
C LEU A 164 1.46 -1.73 -16.67
N ALA A 165 2.38 -2.37 -15.95
CA ALA A 165 3.77 -2.47 -16.37
C ALA A 165 3.90 -3.23 -17.69
N TRP A 166 3.22 -4.37 -17.81
CA TRP A 166 3.16 -5.16 -19.04
C TRP A 166 2.55 -4.34 -20.19
N ARG A 167 1.42 -3.67 -19.95
CA ARG A 167 0.74 -2.79 -20.93
C ARG A 167 1.65 -1.66 -21.42
N ALA A 168 2.43 -1.07 -20.52
CA ALA A 168 3.33 0.06 -20.80
C ALA A 168 4.71 -0.38 -21.34
N GLY A 169 4.93 -1.69 -21.57
CA GLY A 169 6.22 -2.22 -22.03
C GLY A 169 7.36 -2.07 -21.01
N ILE A 170 7.03 -2.00 -19.72
CA ILE A 170 8.00 -1.83 -18.63
C ILE A 170 8.39 -3.21 -18.10
N LYS A 171 9.69 -3.50 -18.11
CA LYS A 171 10.23 -4.75 -17.57
C LYS A 171 10.36 -4.67 -16.05
N VAL A 172 9.62 -5.52 -15.35
CA VAL A 172 9.80 -5.76 -13.91
C VAL A 172 11.10 -6.54 -13.69
N ARG A 173 11.99 -5.99 -12.87
CA ARG A 173 13.30 -6.59 -12.57
C ARG A 173 13.28 -7.12 -11.14
N ASN A 174 13.57 -8.42 -10.97
CA ASN A 174 13.73 -8.99 -9.64
C ASN A 174 15.11 -8.59 -9.09
N PHE A 175 15.18 -8.17 -7.82
CA PHE A 175 16.46 -7.85 -7.17
C PHE A 175 17.27 -9.09 -6.74
N ARG A 176 16.75 -10.30 -6.97
CA ARG A 176 17.36 -11.65 -6.92
C ARG A 176 18.69 -11.76 -6.17
N HIS A 177 18.68 -12.42 -5.00
CA HIS A 177 19.85 -12.76 -4.17
C HIS A 177 20.77 -11.62 -3.70
N LYS A 178 20.61 -10.38 -4.18
CA LYS A 178 21.42 -9.23 -3.73
C LYS A 178 20.93 -8.61 -2.43
N TYR A 179 19.66 -8.83 -2.09
CA TYR A 179 19.04 -8.27 -0.90
C TYR A 179 18.20 -9.34 -0.20
N SER A 180 18.51 -9.61 1.07
CA SER A 180 17.69 -10.47 1.92
C SER A 180 16.39 -9.75 2.28
N THR A 181 15.27 -10.47 2.16
CA THR A 181 14.00 -10.08 2.77
C THR A 181 13.75 -11.02 3.93
N ILE A 182 13.55 -10.45 5.12
CA ILE A 182 13.19 -11.23 6.30
C ILE A 182 11.70 -11.06 6.53
N THR A 183 10.96 -12.16 6.43
CA THR A 183 9.51 -12.17 6.65
C THR A 183 9.18 -13.00 7.87
N HIS A 184 8.37 -12.45 8.78
CA HIS A 184 7.70 -13.21 9.84
C HIS A 184 8.61 -13.90 10.89
N ARG A 185 9.82 -13.39 11.13
CA ARG A 185 10.64 -13.75 12.31
C ARG A 185 11.03 -12.53 13.14
N LYS A 186 11.48 -12.76 14.38
CA LYS A 186 12.06 -11.70 15.21
C LYS A 186 13.37 -11.23 14.58
N PHE A 187 13.63 -9.93 14.67
CA PHE A 187 14.88 -9.34 14.21
C PHE A 187 16.06 -9.84 15.03
N GLU A 188 17.14 -10.19 14.36
CA GLU A 188 18.44 -10.53 14.92
C GLU A 188 19.47 -9.46 14.50
N PRO A 189 20.51 -9.17 15.30
CA PRO A 189 21.49 -8.11 14.98
C PRO A 189 22.13 -8.22 13.59
N ASN A 190 22.31 -9.43 13.05
CA ASN A 190 22.88 -9.64 11.72
C ASN A 190 21.93 -9.23 10.56
N ASP A 191 20.67 -8.97 10.87
CA ASP A 191 19.65 -8.61 9.89
C ASP A 191 19.81 -7.16 9.39
N ILE A 192 20.67 -6.34 10.01
CA ILE A 192 20.96 -4.94 9.61
C ILE A 192 21.42 -4.81 8.15
N HIS A 193 21.95 -5.88 7.55
CA HIS A 193 22.38 -5.90 6.15
C HIS A 193 21.23 -6.21 5.17
N SER A 194 20.04 -6.52 5.69
CA SER A 194 18.85 -6.75 4.87
C SER A 194 18.24 -5.44 4.43
N MET A 195 17.98 -5.30 3.13
CA MET A 195 17.32 -4.11 2.58
C MET A 195 15.87 -3.98 3.07
N PHE A 196 15.19 -5.11 3.29
CA PHE A 196 13.81 -5.14 3.77
C PHE A 196 13.67 -6.10 4.96
N VAL A 197 13.17 -5.58 6.07
CA VAL A 197 12.81 -6.35 7.26
C VAL A 197 11.33 -6.20 7.52
N MET A 198 10.57 -7.27 7.32
CA MET A 198 9.15 -7.36 7.65
C MET A 198 8.96 -8.19 8.92
N THR A 199 8.78 -7.52 10.04
CA THR A 199 8.51 -8.15 11.32
C THR A 199 7.22 -7.60 11.95
N LYS A 200 6.54 -8.45 12.72
CA LYS A 200 5.34 -8.04 13.46
C LYS A 200 5.78 -7.33 14.74
N PHE A 201 5.68 -6.00 14.75
CA PHE A 201 5.82 -5.24 15.98
C PHE A 201 4.48 -5.24 16.72
N ALA A 202 4.42 -5.90 17.88
CA ALA A 202 3.18 -5.98 18.66
C ALA A 202 2.82 -4.66 19.37
N LYS A 203 3.76 -3.70 19.50
CA LYS A 203 3.58 -2.42 20.22
C LYS A 203 4.43 -1.30 19.60
N ASN A 204 3.96 -0.05 19.65
CA ASN A 204 4.70 1.14 19.14
C ASN A 204 6.11 1.30 19.76
N ARG A 205 6.30 0.93 21.04
CA ARG A 205 7.63 0.92 21.69
C ARG A 205 8.64 0.02 20.98
N SER A 206 8.16 -1.03 20.30
CA SER A 206 9.01 -1.98 19.57
C SER A 206 9.61 -1.39 18.29
N HIS A 207 8.95 -0.44 17.62
CA HIS A 207 9.52 0.25 16.44
C HIS A 207 10.68 1.16 16.82
N ARG A 208 10.55 1.94 17.90
CA ARG A 208 11.62 2.85 18.37
C ARG A 208 12.81 2.07 18.94
N ALA A 209 12.56 1.00 19.69
CA ALA A 209 13.63 0.12 20.17
C ALA A 209 14.39 -0.53 19.00
N TYR A 210 13.68 -0.97 17.97
CA TYR A 210 14.26 -1.49 16.73
C TYR A 210 15.11 -0.44 16.02
N TRP A 211 14.56 0.78 15.83
CA TRP A 211 15.29 1.89 15.22
C TRP A 211 16.58 2.21 15.98
N ASN A 212 16.51 2.32 17.30
CA ASN A 212 17.68 2.58 18.13
C ASN A 212 18.73 1.47 18.01
N ALA A 213 18.31 0.20 17.99
CA ALA A 213 19.22 -0.92 17.80
C ALA A 213 19.91 -0.89 16.43
N MET A 214 19.22 -0.51 15.36
CA MET A 214 19.83 -0.33 14.03
C MET A 214 20.86 0.81 14.04
N VAL A 215 20.51 1.97 14.63
CA VAL A 215 21.41 3.13 14.73
C VAL A 215 22.68 2.75 15.50
N SER A 216 22.53 2.12 16.68
CA SER A 216 23.68 1.68 17.48
C SER A 216 24.51 0.59 16.80
N ALA A 217 23.91 -0.29 16.00
CA ALA A 217 24.66 -1.29 15.24
C ALA A 217 25.49 -0.66 14.10
N GLN A 218 25.01 0.43 13.49
CA GLN A 218 25.78 1.18 12.48
C GLN A 218 26.97 1.94 13.09
N GLU A 219 26.85 2.42 14.32
CA GLU A 219 27.94 3.13 15.01
C GLU A 219 29.10 2.20 15.43
N ASN A 220 28.90 0.88 15.41
CA ASN A 220 29.89 -0.13 15.79
C ASN A 220 30.52 -0.86 14.58
N LEU A 221 30.25 -0.40 13.35
CA LEU A 221 30.82 -0.88 12.08
C LEU A 221 31.86 0.11 11.55
#